data_AF-A0A9N8X4P7-F1
#
_entry.id   AF-A0A9N8X4P7-F1
#
_cell.length_a   1.000
_cell.length_b   1.000
_cell.length_c   1.000
_cell.angle_alpha   90.00
_cell.angle_beta   90.00
_cell.angle_gamma   90.00
#
_symmetry.space_group_name_H-M   'P 1'
#
loop_
_entity.id
_entity.type
_entity.pdbx_description
1 polymer ?
#
loop_
_entity_poly.entity_id
_entity_poly.type
_entity_poly.pdbx_seq_one_letter_code
_entity_poly.pdbx_strand_id
1 'polypeptide(L)'
;MKKRILSLSFSLIAGAGFLAGEAAHAQLNLQQFGIGGGGNAATAAAPSSGGVTQLLQSYVGANQQVLSGQSSLASAMGMSSAAGQAQQAAGLLGGGVPSASTLSQVGSTQQSLSQSLTQAFSGGASSSTPVNKQAFTDGLSSLGKGVSQYSGLQSQLGSVGQLNPTSLLQSGLNPQTAQAAEYVAQSAPGQLQSLMSTLSAAVQFASSHGISVPSIATSAMKGM
;
A
#
# COMPACT_ATOMS: atom_id res chain seq x y z
N MET A 1 21.89 7.01 -54.86
CA MET A 1 21.87 8.44 -55.23
C MET A 1 20.94 9.20 -54.28
N LYS A 2 21.45 10.30 -53.70
CA LYS A 2 20.82 11.54 -53.16
C LYS A 2 19.30 11.51 -52.86
N LYS A 3 18.85 12.06 -51.73
CA LYS A 3 18.50 13.50 -51.49
C LYS A 3 17.91 13.57 -50.05
N ARG A 4 17.96 14.62 -49.25
CA ARG A 4 18.47 16.00 -49.30
C ARG A 4 18.45 16.54 -47.86
N ILE A 5 19.50 17.26 -47.51
CA ILE A 5 19.59 18.18 -46.38
C ILE A 5 18.62 19.34 -46.61
N LEU A 6 17.90 19.81 -45.58
CA LEU A 6 17.52 21.21 -45.47
C LEU A 6 17.39 21.63 -44.00
N SER A 7 18.38 22.42 -43.59
CA SER A 7 18.41 23.23 -42.37
C SER A 7 17.61 24.51 -42.55
N LEU A 8 16.99 25.02 -41.49
CA LEU A 8 16.84 26.45 -41.12
C LEU A 8 16.13 26.49 -39.74
N SER A 9 16.80 26.83 -38.64
CA SER A 9 16.96 28.20 -38.06
C SER A 9 15.62 28.83 -37.67
N PHE A 10 15.39 29.55 -36.57
CA PHE A 10 16.10 29.98 -35.36
C PHE A 10 15.02 30.80 -34.62
N SER A 11 14.80 30.64 -33.31
CA SER A 11 14.18 31.70 -32.50
C SER A 11 14.55 31.56 -31.04
N LEU A 12 15.05 32.69 -30.57
CA LEU A 12 15.69 32.99 -29.31
C LEU A 12 14.64 33.66 -28.41
N ILE A 13 14.37 33.08 -27.25
CA ILE A 13 13.72 33.78 -26.14
C ILE A 13 14.60 33.59 -24.90
N ALA A 14 15.16 34.70 -24.45
CA ALA A 14 15.75 34.89 -23.14
C ALA A 14 14.63 35.14 -22.13
N GLY A 15 14.69 34.49 -20.98
CA GLY A 15 13.78 34.72 -19.86
C GLY A 15 14.35 34.10 -18.60
N ALA A 16 14.86 34.95 -17.71
CA ALA A 16 15.37 34.61 -16.40
C ALA A 16 14.25 34.03 -15.49
N GLY A 17 14.62 33.10 -14.61
CA GLY A 17 13.73 32.55 -13.60
C GLY A 17 14.39 31.41 -12.83
N PHE A 18 15.36 31.75 -11.97
CA PHE A 18 15.93 30.84 -10.98
C PHE A 18 15.10 30.98 -9.70
N LEU A 19 14.74 29.82 -9.10
CA LEU A 19 14.24 29.61 -7.72
C LEU A 19 12.80 29.96 -7.39
N ALA A 20 11.96 28.93 -7.40
CA ALA A 20 11.10 28.47 -6.30
C ALA A 20 10.19 27.40 -6.91
N GLY A 21 10.22 26.13 -6.49
CA GLY A 21 9.78 25.80 -5.14
C GLY A 21 8.25 25.73 -5.05
N GLU A 22 7.55 25.27 -6.07
CA GLU A 22 6.16 24.81 -5.92
C GLU A 22 6.07 23.34 -6.31
N ALA A 23 6.58 22.50 -5.41
CA ALA A 23 5.93 21.22 -5.21
C ALA A 23 4.53 21.55 -4.71
N ALA A 24 3.55 21.52 -5.61
CA ALA A 24 2.17 21.28 -5.25
C ALA A 24 2.13 19.91 -4.56
N HIS A 25 2.50 19.89 -3.28
CA HIS A 25 2.08 18.86 -2.37
C HIS A 25 0.56 18.94 -2.41
N ALA A 26 -0.06 17.99 -3.09
CA ALA A 26 -1.42 17.61 -2.79
C ALA A 26 -1.44 17.43 -1.27
N GLN A 27 -1.94 18.46 -0.59
CA GLN A 27 -2.18 18.48 0.83
C GLN A 27 -3.23 17.40 1.00
N LEU A 28 -2.76 16.17 1.20
CA LEU A 28 -3.56 15.05 1.66
C LEU A 28 -4.37 15.65 2.79
N ASN A 29 -5.66 15.82 2.52
CA ASN A 29 -6.59 16.38 3.47
C ASN A 29 -6.73 15.30 4.55
N LEU A 30 -5.78 15.27 5.49
CA LEU A 30 -5.74 14.38 6.64
C LEU A 30 -6.91 14.64 7.58
N GLN A 31 -7.66 15.73 7.35
CA GLN A 31 -8.92 16.04 8.01
C GLN A 31 -10.05 15.11 7.50
N GLN A 32 -10.06 14.74 6.22
CA GLN A 32 -10.96 13.67 5.72
C GLN A 32 -10.62 12.30 6.31
N PHE A 33 -9.36 12.11 6.75
CA PHE A 33 -8.86 10.88 7.36
C PHE A 33 -8.86 10.92 8.90
N GLY A 34 -9.37 11.99 9.52
CA GLY A 34 -9.52 12.07 10.98
C GLY A 34 -8.21 12.12 11.79
N ILE A 35 -7.07 12.47 11.17
CA ILE A 35 -5.74 12.49 11.83
C ILE A 35 -5.29 13.93 12.14
N GLY A 36 -6.22 14.79 12.57
CA GLY A 36 -5.94 16.19 12.91
C GLY A 36 -6.64 16.59 14.20
N GLY A 37 -5.96 16.45 15.33
CA GLY A 37 -6.45 16.87 16.64
C GLY A 37 -6.66 18.38 16.71
N GLY A 38 -7.92 18.80 16.75
CA GLY A 38 -8.37 20.13 17.16
C GLY A 38 -9.52 19.95 18.13
N GLY A 39 -9.29 20.29 19.39
CA GLY A 39 -10.11 19.86 20.52
C GLY A 39 -11.58 20.28 20.46
N ASN A 40 -12.46 19.33 20.78
CA ASN A 40 -13.70 19.56 21.51
C ASN A 40 -13.91 18.36 22.44
N ALA A 41 -14.09 18.68 23.71
CA ALA A 41 -14.30 17.70 24.77
C ALA A 41 -15.60 16.91 24.56
N ALA A 42 -15.53 15.63 24.90
CA ALA A 42 -16.61 14.80 25.41
C ALA A 42 -17.95 14.83 24.65
N THR A 43 -17.99 14.05 23.56
CA THR A 43 -19.02 13.01 23.47
C THR A 43 -18.33 11.78 22.91
N ALA A 44 -18.20 10.73 23.72
CA ALA A 44 -17.95 9.39 23.21
C ALA A 44 -19.20 9.00 22.40
N ALA A 45 -19.29 9.48 21.16
CA ALA A 45 -20.21 8.91 20.20
C ALA A 45 -19.76 7.46 20.04
N ALA A 46 -20.64 6.53 20.42
CA ALA A 46 -20.47 5.13 20.04
C ALA A 46 -20.06 5.12 18.56
N PRO A 47 -18.97 4.43 18.17
CA PRO A 47 -18.64 4.31 16.76
C PRO A 47 -19.83 3.65 16.09
N SER A 48 -20.58 4.50 15.42
CA SER A 48 -21.61 4.17 14.48
C SER A 48 -21.05 3.19 13.46
N SER A 49 -21.92 2.48 12.75
CA SER A 49 -21.60 1.62 11.59
C SER A 49 -20.56 2.22 10.60
N GLY A 50 -20.35 3.54 10.60
CA GLY A 50 -19.24 4.24 9.94
C GLY A 50 -17.83 3.85 10.41
N GLY A 51 -17.59 3.53 11.70
CA GLY A 51 -16.26 3.17 12.20
C GLY A 51 -15.75 1.83 11.66
N VAL A 52 -16.62 0.82 11.57
CA VAL A 52 -16.28 -0.49 10.96
C VAL A 52 -16.12 -0.37 9.45
N THR A 53 -16.96 0.45 8.81
CA THR A 53 -16.84 0.74 7.37
C THR A 53 -15.52 1.45 7.06
N GLN A 54 -15.11 2.39 7.90
CA GLN A 54 -13.85 3.12 7.77
C GLN A 54 -12.63 2.25 8.05
N LEU A 55 -12.71 1.33 9.02
CA LEU A 55 -11.72 0.28 9.21
C LEU A 55 -11.58 -0.58 7.96
N LEU A 56 -12.70 -1.06 7.41
CA LEU A 56 -12.69 -1.91 6.23
C LEU A 56 -12.15 -1.16 5.01
N GLN A 57 -12.51 0.11 4.83
CA GLN A 57 -12.00 0.96 3.75
C GLN A 57 -10.50 1.25 3.91
N SER A 58 -10.04 1.47 5.14
CA SER A 58 -8.62 1.62 5.47
C SER A 58 -7.85 0.33 5.19
N TYR A 59 -8.43 -0.84 5.53
CA TYR A 59 -7.85 -2.15 5.24
C TYR A 59 -7.78 -2.41 3.74
N VAL A 60 -8.84 -2.10 3.00
CA VAL A 60 -8.87 -2.22 1.53
C VAL A 60 -7.85 -1.29 0.88
N GLY A 61 -7.73 -0.05 1.36
CA GLY A 61 -6.71 0.90 0.92
C GLY A 61 -5.30 0.39 1.16
N ALA A 62 -5.04 -0.13 2.37
CA ALA A 62 -3.76 -0.73 2.73
C ALA A 62 -3.42 -1.91 1.82
N ASN A 63 -4.37 -2.81 1.55
CA ASN A 63 -4.18 -3.94 0.65
C ASN A 63 -3.88 -3.52 -0.79
N GLN A 64 -4.55 -2.48 -1.30
CA GLN A 64 -4.23 -1.94 -2.63
C GLN A 64 -2.81 -1.38 -2.69
N GLN A 65 -2.36 -0.65 -1.67
CA GLN A 65 -0.98 -0.16 -1.59
C GLN A 65 0.03 -1.31 -1.52
N VAL A 66 -0.25 -2.31 -0.69
CA VAL A 66 0.58 -3.51 -0.57
C VAL A 66 0.66 -4.28 -1.89
N LEU A 67 -0.47 -4.52 -2.56
CA LEU A 67 -0.52 -5.23 -3.83
C LEU A 67 0.14 -4.45 -4.97
N SER A 68 -0.03 -3.12 -5.00
CA SER A 68 0.72 -2.26 -5.92
C SER A 68 2.23 -2.36 -5.67
N GLY A 69 2.64 -2.32 -4.39
CA GLY A 69 4.05 -2.49 -4.01
C GLY A 69 4.62 -3.85 -4.43
N GLN A 70 3.88 -4.93 -4.14
CA GLN A 70 4.25 -6.29 -4.56
C GLN A 70 4.31 -6.43 -6.08
N SER A 71 3.40 -5.79 -6.81
CA SER A 71 3.42 -5.78 -8.28
C SER A 71 4.65 -5.07 -8.83
N SER A 72 5.00 -3.91 -8.28
CA SER A 72 6.20 -3.15 -8.67
C SER A 72 7.48 -3.90 -8.31
N LEU A 73 7.55 -4.53 -7.15
CA LEU A 73 8.68 -5.38 -6.74
C LEU A 73 8.82 -6.61 -7.66
N ALA A 74 7.71 -7.30 -7.94
CA ALA A 74 7.71 -8.43 -8.86
C ALA A 74 8.15 -8.01 -10.27
N SER A 75 7.63 -6.89 -10.78
CA SER A 75 8.04 -6.32 -12.07
C SER A 75 9.51 -5.95 -12.09
N ALA A 76 10.03 -5.38 -10.99
CA ALA A 76 11.43 -5.04 -10.84
C ALA A 76 12.35 -6.26 -10.89
N MET A 77 11.86 -7.40 -10.42
CA MET A 77 12.55 -8.69 -10.42
C MET A 77 12.30 -9.50 -11.71
N GLY A 78 11.60 -8.94 -12.70
CA GLY A 78 11.26 -9.64 -13.95
C GLY A 78 10.15 -10.68 -13.82
N MET A 79 9.44 -10.71 -12.69
CA MET A 79 8.37 -11.66 -12.38
C MET A 79 7.01 -11.14 -12.89
N SER A 80 6.87 -10.97 -14.20
CA SER A 80 5.66 -10.37 -14.82
C SER A 80 4.36 -11.11 -14.47
N SER A 81 4.41 -12.44 -14.31
CA SER A 81 3.22 -13.22 -13.91
C SER A 81 2.76 -12.87 -12.48
N ALA A 82 3.69 -12.77 -11.54
CA ALA A 82 3.41 -12.33 -10.17
C ALA A 82 2.93 -10.87 -10.12
N ALA A 83 3.53 -10.00 -10.95
CA ALA A 83 3.10 -8.61 -11.07
C ALA A 83 1.65 -8.48 -11.57
N GLY A 84 1.27 -9.28 -12.56
CA GLY A 84 -0.10 -9.33 -13.09
C GLY A 84 -1.11 -9.88 -12.08
N GLN A 85 -0.76 -10.93 -11.34
CA GLN A 85 -1.60 -11.47 -10.26
C GLN A 85 -1.87 -10.42 -9.17
N ALA A 86 -0.83 -9.66 -8.78
CA ALA A 86 -0.96 -8.60 -7.80
C ALA A 86 -1.90 -7.47 -8.29
N GLN A 87 -1.80 -7.07 -9.57
CA GLN A 87 -2.68 -6.07 -10.17
C GLN A 87 -4.13 -6.54 -10.25
N GLN A 88 -4.35 -7.81 -10.62
CA GLN A 88 -5.68 -8.40 -10.66
C GLN A 88 -6.31 -8.41 -9.27
N ALA A 89 -5.57 -8.84 -8.25
CA ALA A 89 -6.04 -8.84 -6.87
C ALA A 89 -6.35 -7.41 -6.37
N ALA A 90 -5.55 -6.41 -6.75
CA ALA A 90 -5.83 -5.02 -6.42
C ALA A 90 -7.11 -4.51 -7.10
N GLY A 91 -7.36 -4.91 -8.35
CA GLY A 91 -8.58 -4.57 -9.08
C GLY A 91 -9.85 -5.13 -8.44
N LEU A 92 -9.78 -6.31 -7.82
CA LEU A 92 -10.91 -6.91 -7.09
C LEU A 92 -11.35 -6.08 -5.87
N LEU A 93 -10.44 -5.29 -5.31
CA LEU A 93 -10.69 -4.43 -4.14
C LEU A 93 -11.24 -3.05 -4.50
N GLY A 94 -11.24 -2.65 -5.78
CA GLY A 94 -11.66 -1.32 -6.23
C GLY A 94 -13.17 -1.12 -6.40
N GLY A 95 -13.97 -2.19 -6.26
CA GLY A 95 -15.41 -2.20 -6.62
C GLY A 95 -16.41 -1.85 -5.51
N GLY A 96 -15.95 -1.43 -4.32
CA GLY A 96 -16.81 -1.16 -3.16
C GLY A 96 -16.39 -1.96 -1.93
N VAL A 97 -17.33 -2.23 -1.01
CA VAL A 97 -17.07 -3.05 0.19
C VAL A 97 -16.87 -4.52 -0.24
N PRO A 98 -15.66 -5.09 -0.12
CA PRO A 98 -15.42 -6.47 -0.53
C PRO A 98 -16.09 -7.45 0.43
N SER A 99 -16.61 -8.54 -0.12
CA SER A 99 -17.11 -9.67 0.67
C SER A 99 -15.95 -10.43 1.33
N ALA A 100 -16.20 -11.15 2.42
CA ALA A 100 -15.19 -11.97 3.08
C ALA A 100 -14.50 -12.97 2.13
N SER A 101 -15.24 -13.53 1.15
CA SER A 101 -14.67 -14.39 0.10
C SER A 101 -13.64 -13.67 -0.77
N THR A 102 -13.93 -12.43 -1.19
CA THR A 102 -12.99 -11.60 -1.95
C THR A 102 -11.75 -11.29 -1.13
N LEU A 103 -11.92 -10.94 0.15
CA LEU A 103 -10.81 -10.69 1.07
C LEU A 103 -9.94 -11.93 1.26
N SER A 104 -10.56 -13.10 1.40
CA SER A 104 -9.86 -14.38 1.52
C SER A 104 -9.07 -14.73 0.26
N GLN A 105 -9.66 -14.53 -0.93
CA GLN A 105 -8.99 -14.74 -2.21
C GLN A 105 -7.78 -13.79 -2.38
N VAL A 106 -7.96 -12.51 -2.05
CA VAL A 106 -6.89 -11.52 -2.12
C VAL A 106 -5.79 -11.81 -1.10
N GLY A 107 -6.15 -12.19 0.13
CA GLY A 107 -5.20 -12.57 1.18
C GLY A 107 -4.37 -13.80 0.80
N SER A 108 -5.01 -14.82 0.21
CA SER A 108 -4.32 -16.01 -0.31
C SER A 108 -3.35 -15.66 -1.45
N THR A 109 -3.76 -14.74 -2.32
CA THR A 109 -2.91 -14.22 -3.41
C THR A 109 -1.71 -13.47 -2.86
N GLN A 110 -1.92 -12.55 -1.91
CA GLN A 110 -0.84 -11.83 -1.22
C GLN A 110 0.14 -12.79 -0.53
N GLN A 111 -0.34 -13.85 0.11
CA GLN A 111 0.53 -14.82 0.77
C GLN A 111 1.41 -15.55 -0.24
N SER A 112 0.83 -15.99 -1.36
CA SER A 112 1.54 -16.66 -2.46
C SER A 112 2.58 -15.75 -3.11
N LEU A 113 2.21 -14.49 -3.35
CA LEU A 113 3.10 -13.45 -3.85
C LEU A 113 4.22 -13.12 -2.88
N SER A 114 3.92 -12.99 -1.59
CA SER A 114 4.91 -12.71 -0.54
C SER A 114 5.94 -13.83 -0.45
N GLN A 115 5.52 -15.09 -0.53
CA GLN A 115 6.43 -16.24 -0.59
C GLN A 115 7.30 -16.20 -1.85
N SER A 116 6.69 -15.97 -3.02
CA SER A 116 7.40 -15.91 -4.31
C SER A 116 8.43 -14.77 -4.34
N LEU A 117 8.04 -13.58 -3.85
CA LEU A 117 8.91 -12.42 -3.72
C LEU A 117 10.04 -12.67 -2.72
N THR A 118 9.73 -13.24 -1.55
CA THR A 118 10.75 -13.57 -0.54
C THR A 118 11.75 -14.56 -1.10
N GLN A 119 11.30 -15.60 -1.81
CA GLN A 119 12.18 -16.54 -2.51
C GLN A 119 13.02 -15.85 -3.59
N ALA A 120 12.45 -14.92 -4.36
CA ALA A 120 13.19 -14.16 -5.36
C ALA A 120 14.27 -13.24 -4.74
N PHE A 121 13.98 -12.62 -3.59
CA PHE A 121 14.97 -11.81 -2.86
C PHE A 121 16.05 -12.69 -2.21
N SER A 122 15.67 -13.84 -1.65
CA SER A 122 16.58 -14.73 -0.91
C SER A 122 17.46 -15.58 -1.82
N GLY A 123 16.91 -16.05 -2.94
CA GLY A 123 17.61 -16.86 -3.93
C GLY A 123 18.56 -16.05 -4.81
N GLY A 124 18.51 -14.72 -4.69
CA GLY A 124 19.05 -13.79 -5.68
C GLY A 124 18.29 -13.95 -6.99
N ALA A 125 17.67 -12.89 -7.50
CA ALA A 125 17.37 -12.87 -8.94
C ALA A 125 18.68 -13.26 -9.62
N SER A 126 18.67 -14.40 -10.33
CA SER A 126 19.83 -14.90 -11.06
C SER A 126 20.50 -13.69 -11.69
N SER A 127 21.76 -13.45 -11.35
CA SER A 127 22.51 -12.19 -11.52
C SER A 127 22.54 -11.62 -12.95
N SER A 128 21.87 -12.31 -13.88
CA SER A 128 21.66 -12.03 -15.28
C SER A 128 20.40 -11.19 -15.59
N THR A 129 19.42 -11.07 -14.69
CA THR A 129 18.24 -10.20 -14.93
C THR A 129 18.47 -8.83 -14.31
N PRO A 130 18.56 -7.75 -15.12
CA PRO A 130 18.73 -6.41 -14.58
C PRO A 130 17.50 -6.02 -13.75
N VAL A 131 17.71 -5.79 -12.46
CA VAL A 131 16.67 -5.32 -11.55
C VAL A 131 16.32 -3.88 -11.92
N ASN A 132 15.04 -3.60 -12.17
CA ASN A 132 14.58 -2.22 -12.33
C ASN A 132 14.58 -1.51 -10.97
N LYS A 133 15.67 -0.79 -10.69
CA LYS A 133 15.89 -0.10 -9.40
C LYS A 133 14.77 0.89 -9.05
N GLN A 134 14.20 1.55 -10.06
CA GLN A 134 13.12 2.51 -9.85
C GLN A 134 11.84 1.81 -9.44
N ALA A 135 11.41 0.79 -10.20
CA ALA A 135 10.23 -0.01 -9.85
C ALA A 135 10.41 -0.71 -8.49
N PHE A 136 11.64 -1.11 -8.15
CA PHE A 136 11.95 -1.69 -6.84
C PHE A 136 11.75 -0.66 -5.71
N THR A 137 12.28 0.56 -5.90
CA THR A 137 12.15 1.66 -4.93
C THR A 137 10.69 2.08 -4.75
N ASP A 138 9.94 2.22 -5.86
CA ASP A 138 8.51 2.50 -5.84
C ASP A 138 7.74 1.39 -5.13
N GLY A 139 8.11 0.14 -5.39
CA GLY A 139 7.55 -1.03 -4.74
C GLY A 139 7.76 -1.05 -3.22
N LEU A 140 8.98 -0.77 -2.76
CA LEU A 140 9.30 -0.61 -1.33
C LEU A 140 8.52 0.55 -0.68
N SER A 141 8.35 1.66 -1.40
CA SER A 141 7.60 2.82 -0.92
C SER A 141 6.13 2.48 -0.71
N SER A 142 5.48 1.89 -1.71
CA SER A 142 4.07 1.46 -1.64
C SER A 142 3.85 0.36 -0.59
N LEU A 143 4.77 -0.60 -0.49
CA LEU A 143 4.73 -1.64 0.54
C LEU A 143 4.85 -1.03 1.94
N GLY A 144 5.82 -0.14 2.16
CA GLY A 144 6.00 0.57 3.43
C GLY A 144 4.79 1.44 3.82
N LYS A 145 4.16 2.12 2.86
CA LYS A 145 2.90 2.84 3.08
C LYS A 145 1.77 1.90 3.49
N GLY A 146 1.64 0.76 2.81
CA GLY A 146 0.64 -0.25 3.13
C GLY A 146 0.81 -0.82 4.54
N VAL A 147 2.04 -1.18 4.92
CA VAL A 147 2.39 -1.64 6.28
C VAL A 147 2.07 -0.57 7.33
N SER A 148 2.37 0.70 7.06
CA SER A 148 2.06 1.82 7.96
C SER A 148 0.54 2.04 8.12
N GLN A 149 -0.24 1.79 7.08
CA GLN A 149 -1.71 1.82 7.18
C GLN A 149 -2.24 0.63 7.97
N TYR A 150 -1.61 -0.55 7.81
CA TYR A 150 -1.92 -1.74 8.61
C TYR A 150 -1.66 -1.57 10.11
N SER A 151 -0.57 -0.91 10.50
CA SER A 151 -0.33 -0.60 11.91
C SER A 151 -1.38 0.38 12.47
N GLY A 152 -1.81 1.35 11.66
CA GLY A 152 -2.93 2.24 11.99
C GLY A 152 -4.25 1.50 12.19
N LEU A 153 -4.51 0.43 11.42
CA LEU A 153 -5.70 -0.42 11.58
C LEU A 153 -5.74 -1.11 12.93
N GLN A 154 -4.61 -1.57 13.47
CA GLN A 154 -4.59 -2.23 14.78
C GLN A 154 -5.08 -1.30 15.89
N SER A 155 -4.73 0.00 15.82
CA SER A 155 -5.21 1.01 16.77
C SER A 155 -6.73 1.24 16.64
N GLN A 156 -7.24 1.24 15.40
CA GLN A 156 -8.68 1.35 15.13
C GLN A 156 -9.42 0.09 15.59
N LEU A 157 -8.86 -1.09 15.37
CA LEU A 157 -9.45 -2.37 15.76
C LEU A 157 -9.53 -2.53 17.28
N GLY A 158 -8.54 -2.05 18.04
CA GLY A 158 -8.60 -1.99 19.51
C GLY A 158 -9.70 -1.04 20.03
N SER A 159 -10.06 -0.02 19.25
CA SER A 159 -11.17 0.89 19.56
C SER A 159 -12.53 0.27 19.19
N VAL A 160 -12.59 -0.50 18.10
CA VAL A 160 -13.80 -1.21 17.63
C VAL A 160 -14.07 -2.48 18.45
N GLY A 161 -13.04 -3.18 18.93
CA GLY A 161 -13.17 -4.39 19.76
C GLY A 161 -13.73 -4.14 21.16
N GLN A 162 -13.71 -2.88 21.63
CA GLN A 162 -14.40 -2.46 22.85
C GLN A 162 -15.90 -2.23 22.66
N LEU A 163 -16.41 -2.41 21.43
CA LEU A 163 -17.83 -2.27 21.13
C LEU A 163 -18.57 -3.56 21.39
N ASN A 164 -19.70 -3.41 22.06
CA ASN A 164 -20.57 -4.54 22.30
C ASN A 164 -21.20 -4.99 20.96
N PRO A 165 -21.29 -6.30 20.69
CA PRO A 165 -21.97 -6.84 19.50
C PRO A 165 -23.40 -6.32 19.34
N THR A 166 -24.06 -6.05 20.47
CA THR A 166 -25.40 -5.44 20.54
C THR A 166 -25.44 -4.05 19.93
N SER A 167 -24.41 -3.24 20.14
CA SER A 167 -24.28 -1.89 19.58
C SER A 167 -24.01 -1.93 18.08
N LEU A 168 -23.27 -2.93 17.59
CA LEU A 168 -23.05 -3.15 16.16
C LEU A 168 -24.34 -3.58 15.45
N LEU A 169 -25.13 -4.48 16.07
CA LEU A 169 -26.42 -4.90 15.53
C LEU A 169 -27.44 -3.74 15.52
N GLN A 170 -27.43 -2.90 16.55
CA GLN A 170 -28.27 -1.71 16.64
C GLN A 170 -27.84 -0.59 15.67
N SER A 171 -26.59 -0.62 15.20
CA SER A 171 -26.06 0.31 14.18
C SER A 171 -26.51 -0.01 12.75
N GLY A 172 -27.30 -1.08 12.55
CA GLY A 172 -27.76 -1.51 11.23
C GLY A 172 -26.65 -2.08 10.35
N LEU A 173 -25.60 -2.62 10.98
CA LEU A 173 -24.41 -3.11 10.28
C LEU A 173 -24.76 -4.35 9.45
N ASN A 174 -24.47 -4.31 8.15
CA ASN A 174 -24.77 -5.44 7.26
C ASN A 174 -23.94 -6.68 7.69
N PRO A 175 -24.54 -7.88 7.75
CA PRO A 175 -23.81 -9.12 8.06
C PRO A 175 -22.56 -9.32 7.20
N GLN A 176 -22.55 -8.87 5.93
CA GLN A 176 -21.37 -8.92 5.07
C GLN A 176 -20.22 -8.07 5.60
N THR A 177 -20.50 -6.85 6.09
CA THR A 177 -19.50 -5.94 6.64
C THR A 177 -18.99 -6.45 7.99
N ALA A 178 -19.85 -7.08 8.79
CA ALA A 178 -19.46 -7.73 10.03
C ALA A 178 -18.48 -8.90 9.77
N GLN A 179 -18.81 -9.80 8.84
CA GLN A 179 -17.95 -10.92 8.45
C GLN A 179 -16.61 -10.46 7.86
N ALA A 180 -16.63 -9.42 7.03
CA ALA A 180 -15.41 -8.83 6.49
C ALA A 180 -14.54 -8.23 7.61
N ALA A 181 -15.14 -7.53 8.57
CA ALA A 181 -14.41 -6.97 9.71
C ALA A 181 -13.84 -8.05 10.64
N GLU A 182 -14.58 -9.13 10.89
CA GLU A 182 -14.09 -10.30 11.64
C GLU A 182 -12.91 -10.97 10.92
N TYR A 183 -13.01 -11.15 9.61
CA TYR A 183 -11.92 -11.67 8.80
C TYR A 183 -10.68 -10.78 8.89
N VAL A 184 -10.85 -9.46 8.77
CA VAL A 184 -9.76 -8.48 8.92
C VAL A 184 -9.13 -8.58 10.31
N ALA A 185 -9.95 -8.64 11.36
CA ALA A 185 -9.46 -8.76 12.73
C ALA A 185 -8.60 -10.01 12.95
N GLN A 186 -8.98 -11.14 12.33
CA GLN A 186 -8.26 -12.41 12.45
C GLN A 186 -7.04 -12.49 11.52
N SER A 187 -7.12 -11.94 10.30
CA SER A 187 -6.13 -12.16 9.25
C SER A 187 -5.07 -11.05 9.18
N ALA A 188 -5.43 -9.81 9.50
CA ALA A 188 -4.53 -8.66 9.40
C ALA A 188 -3.22 -8.82 10.21
N PRO A 189 -3.21 -9.36 11.45
CA PRO A 189 -1.96 -9.52 12.20
C PRO A 189 -0.97 -10.47 11.52
N GLY A 190 -1.44 -11.61 11.01
CA GLY A 190 -0.59 -12.59 10.31
C GLY A 190 -0.12 -12.09 8.93
N GLN A 191 -0.98 -11.34 8.23
CA GLN A 191 -0.61 -10.67 6.98
C GLN A 191 0.48 -9.63 7.22
N LEU A 192 0.34 -8.79 8.25
CA LEU A 192 1.34 -7.80 8.61
C LEU A 192 2.71 -8.44 8.88
N GLN A 193 2.75 -9.54 9.65
CA GLN A 193 4.00 -10.26 9.91
C GLN A 193 4.66 -10.81 8.64
N SER A 194 3.86 -11.35 7.73
CA SER A 194 4.33 -11.85 6.44
C SER A 194 4.88 -10.72 5.57
N LEU A 195 4.14 -9.60 5.47
CA LEU A 195 4.55 -8.41 4.72
C LEU A 195 5.82 -7.78 5.29
N MET A 196 5.98 -7.77 6.61
CA MET A 196 7.19 -7.28 7.28
C MET A 196 8.39 -8.15 6.98
N SER A 197 8.21 -9.48 6.97
CA SER A 197 9.28 -10.41 6.57
C SER A 197 9.70 -10.19 5.12
N THR A 198 8.73 -10.04 4.21
CA THR A 198 9.00 -9.73 2.80
C THR A 198 9.64 -8.35 2.63
N LEU A 199 9.20 -7.33 3.37
CA LEU A 199 9.80 -5.99 3.36
C LEU A 199 11.25 -6.04 3.83
N SER A 200 11.54 -6.76 4.91
CA SER A 200 12.91 -6.94 5.42
C SER A 200 13.80 -7.61 4.38
N ALA A 201 13.34 -8.71 3.77
CA ALA A 201 14.06 -9.37 2.69
C ALA A 201 14.30 -8.43 1.48
N ALA A 202 13.28 -7.65 1.09
CA ALA A 202 13.38 -6.68 0.01
C ALA A 202 14.37 -5.54 0.32
N VAL A 203 14.41 -5.05 1.56
CA VAL A 203 15.34 -4.00 2.00
C VAL A 203 16.79 -4.52 2.03
N GLN A 204 17.01 -5.76 2.48
CA GLN A 204 18.32 -6.40 2.44
C GLN A 204 18.80 -6.60 1.01
N PHE A 205 17.89 -7.05 0.12
CA PHE A 205 18.17 -7.17 -1.30
C PHE A 205 18.52 -5.80 -1.92
N ALA A 206 17.71 -4.77 -1.68
CA ALA A 206 17.98 -3.42 -2.15
C ALA A 206 19.36 -2.91 -1.70
N SER A 207 19.68 -3.10 -0.42
CA SER A 207 20.96 -2.67 0.16
C SER A 207 22.15 -3.37 -0.51
N SER A 208 22.04 -4.68 -0.76
CA SER A 208 23.08 -5.48 -1.40
C SER A 208 23.26 -5.16 -2.89
N HIS A 209 22.22 -4.67 -3.56
CA HIS A 209 22.21 -4.31 -4.99
C HIS A 209 22.37 -2.81 -5.26
N GLY A 210 22.64 -2.00 -4.23
CA GLY A 210 22.79 -0.55 -4.34
C GLY A 210 21.53 0.14 -4.88
N ILE A 211 20.37 -0.26 -4.35
CA ILE A 211 19.06 0.36 -4.60
C ILE A 211 18.72 1.23 -3.38
N SER A 212 18.24 2.45 -3.63
CA SER A 212 17.85 3.37 -2.57
C SER A 212 16.65 2.82 -1.79
N VAL A 213 16.80 2.70 -0.47
CA VAL A 213 15.70 2.30 0.42
C VAL A 213 14.93 3.56 0.84
N PRO A 214 13.64 3.67 0.52
CA PRO A 214 12.86 4.84 0.89
C PRO A 214 12.61 4.88 2.41
N SER A 215 12.67 6.07 3.01
CA SER A 215 12.56 6.24 4.47
C SER A 215 11.26 5.69 5.04
N ILE A 216 10.17 5.68 4.27
CA ILE A 216 8.88 5.09 4.69
C ILE A 216 8.98 3.57 4.93
N ALA A 217 9.80 2.86 4.15
CA ALA A 217 10.05 1.43 4.37
C ALA A 217 10.84 1.21 5.66
N THR A 218 11.85 2.05 5.93
CA THR A 218 12.62 2.01 7.17
C THR A 218 11.76 2.39 8.38
N SER A 219 10.92 3.41 8.27
CA SER A 219 9.99 3.82 9.33
C SER A 219 8.94 2.76 9.61
N ALA A 220 8.42 2.08 8.60
CA ALA A 220 7.48 0.98 8.77
C ALA A 220 8.08 -0.18 9.60
N MET A 221 9.38 -0.47 9.42
CA MET A 221 10.09 -1.44 10.25
C MET A 221 10.33 -0.97 11.70
N LYS A 222 10.41 0.35 11.91
CA LYS A 222 10.78 0.99 13.18
C LYS A 222 9.58 1.42 14.03
N GLY A 223 8.36 1.36 13.49
CA GLY A 223 7.11 1.70 14.17
C GLY A 223 6.54 0.58 15.05
N MET A 224 7.38 -0.35 15.50
CA MET A 224 7.09 -1.31 16.57
C MET A 224 7.78 -0.85 17.86
#